data_AF-A0A453B4H8-F1
#
_entry.id   AF-A0A453B4H8-F1
#
_cell.length_a   1.000
_cell.length_b   1.000
_cell.length_c   1.000
_cell.angle_alpha   90.00
_cell.angle_beta   90.00
_cell.angle_gamma   90.00
#
_symmetry.space_group_name_H-M   'P 1'
#
loop_
_entity.id
_entity.type
_entity.pdbx_description
1 polymer ?
#
loop_
_entity_poly.entity_id
_entity_poly.type
_entity_poly.pdbx_seq_one_letter_code
_entity_poly.pdbx_strand_id
1 'polypeptide(L)'
;MKSPDKLFGKPIEHCQVDSHNPKVLGQHIACAAYEHPICLQYDENHFGSTLDSIVTTLKDKGFLVNNPSGPFSSTMWNYIGPEKNPSQTVSIRAIEHDKYKVIDKLNNRLLEEIEESKAFFQVYEGAIYMHQGVNYLVEEFDLSSRTAFCRKVDVKYYTKTRDYTDINVLGGDFAYLPACKTNHLKTTAQANSCKVSTKWFGFHRICKSSSKILDTVELRLPPYSYDSEV
;
A
#
# COMPACT_ATOMS: atom_id res chain seq x y z
N MET A 1 3.58 7.05 34.36
CA MET A 1 3.66 5.64 33.88
C MET A 1 3.33 4.71 35.04
N LYS A 2 2.35 3.80 34.90
CA LYS A 2 1.89 2.94 35.99
C LYS A 2 2.67 1.61 36.15
N SER A 3 3.47 1.22 35.17
CA SER A 3 4.28 -0.02 35.22
C SER A 3 5.50 0.09 34.28
N PRO A 4 6.57 0.78 34.68
CA PRO A 4 7.78 0.93 33.86
C PRO A 4 8.46 -0.42 33.55
N ASP A 5 8.38 -1.39 34.46
CA ASP A 5 9.02 -2.69 34.33
C ASP A 5 8.50 -3.49 33.13
N LYS A 6 7.28 -3.22 32.66
CA LYS A 6 6.74 -3.85 31.44
C LYS A 6 7.44 -3.38 30.16
N LEU A 7 8.01 -2.17 30.16
CA LEU A 7 8.75 -1.64 29.03
C LEU A 7 10.19 -2.19 29.04
N PHE A 8 10.84 -2.18 30.20
CA PHE A 8 12.25 -2.59 30.33
C PHE A 8 12.46 -4.10 30.51
N GLY A 9 11.44 -4.83 30.96
CA GLY A 9 11.51 -6.26 31.22
C GLY A 9 11.02 -7.15 30.08
N LYS A 10 10.43 -6.57 29.01
CA LYS A 10 10.02 -7.35 27.83
C LYS A 10 11.19 -7.51 26.85
N PRO A 11 11.31 -8.68 26.19
CA PRO A 11 12.26 -8.84 25.10
C PRO A 11 11.89 -7.90 23.94
N ILE A 12 12.89 -7.55 23.14
CA ILE A 12 12.69 -6.83 21.88
C ILE A 12 11.83 -7.67 20.92
N GLU A 13 11.08 -7.00 20.04
CA GLU A 13 10.30 -7.65 19.01
C GLU A 13 11.19 -8.44 18.05
N HIS A 14 10.74 -9.63 17.64
CA HIS A 14 11.43 -10.43 16.64
C HIS A 14 11.12 -9.91 15.23
N CYS A 15 12.15 -9.80 14.40
CA CYS A 15 11.97 -9.56 12.97
C CYS A 15 11.60 -10.89 12.29
N GLN A 16 10.37 -10.97 11.76
CA GLN A 16 9.88 -12.13 11.02
C GLN A 16 9.73 -11.75 9.54
N VAL A 17 10.37 -12.53 8.68
CA VAL A 17 10.30 -12.38 7.21
C VAL A 17 9.86 -13.71 6.63
N ASP A 18 8.85 -13.68 5.76
CA ASP A 18 8.40 -14.85 5.01
C ASP A 18 8.90 -14.77 3.57
N SER A 19 10.04 -15.41 3.30
CA SER A 19 10.62 -15.51 1.96
C SER A 19 9.87 -16.48 1.04
N HIS A 20 8.94 -17.28 1.59
CA HIS A 20 8.17 -18.26 0.84
C HIS A 20 6.77 -17.75 0.45
N ASN A 21 6.48 -16.47 0.69
CA ASN A 21 5.23 -15.86 0.27
C ASN A 21 5.10 -15.95 -1.26
N PRO A 22 4.10 -16.69 -1.80
CA PRO A 22 4.03 -16.98 -3.23
C PRO A 22 3.79 -15.73 -4.09
N LYS A 23 3.14 -14.69 -3.54
CA LYS A 23 2.89 -13.42 -4.25
C LYS A 23 4.21 -12.68 -4.49
N VAL A 24 5.06 -12.61 -3.46
CA VAL A 24 6.38 -11.97 -3.53
C VAL A 24 7.35 -12.81 -4.37
N LEU A 25 7.41 -14.11 -4.08
CA LEU A 25 8.32 -15.03 -4.75
C LEU A 25 8.04 -15.11 -6.26
N GLY A 26 6.77 -15.11 -6.69
CA GLY A 26 6.42 -15.08 -8.12
C GLY A 26 6.91 -13.83 -8.86
N GLN A 27 6.83 -12.66 -8.24
CA GLN A 27 7.37 -11.42 -8.81
C GLN A 27 8.90 -11.51 -8.96
N HIS A 28 9.58 -12.01 -7.93
CA HIS A 28 11.04 -12.16 -7.95
C HIS A 28 11.52 -13.24 -8.92
N ILE A 29 10.79 -14.35 -9.09
CA ILE A 29 11.13 -15.37 -10.08
C ILE A 29 11.03 -14.81 -11.51
N ALA A 30 10.03 -13.98 -11.80
CA ALA A 30 9.94 -13.31 -13.09
C ALA A 30 11.14 -12.40 -13.36
N CYS A 31 11.60 -11.65 -12.36
CA CYS A 31 12.83 -10.86 -12.45
C CYS A 31 14.08 -11.75 -12.62
N ALA A 32 14.19 -12.81 -11.83
CA ALA A 32 15.31 -13.73 -11.89
C ALA A 32 15.41 -14.42 -13.26
N ALA A 33 14.28 -14.89 -13.81
CA ALA A 33 14.19 -15.50 -15.13
C ALA A 33 14.54 -14.55 -16.29
N TYR A 34 14.44 -13.24 -16.07
CA TYR A 34 14.88 -12.22 -17.02
C TYR A 34 16.40 -12.01 -16.97
N GLU A 35 16.99 -12.09 -15.77
CA GLU A 35 18.45 -11.97 -15.58
C GLU A 35 19.19 -13.24 -16.01
N HIS A 36 18.64 -14.42 -15.64
CA HIS A 36 19.17 -15.72 -16.00
C HIS A 36 18.07 -16.79 -16.09
N PRO A 37 18.08 -17.71 -17.07
CA PRO A 37 17.05 -18.74 -17.17
C PRO A 37 16.97 -19.59 -15.89
N ILE A 38 15.75 -19.80 -15.38
CA ILE A 38 15.51 -20.56 -14.15
C ILE A 38 15.56 -22.06 -14.45
N CYS A 39 16.37 -22.79 -13.69
CA CYS A 39 16.49 -24.24 -13.73
C CYS A 39 15.92 -24.86 -12.46
N LEU A 40 14.77 -25.53 -12.57
CA LEU A 40 14.05 -26.09 -11.40
C LEU A 40 14.96 -26.96 -10.50
N GLN A 41 15.80 -27.81 -11.08
CA GLN A 41 16.68 -28.72 -10.33
C GLN A 41 17.74 -28.01 -9.47
N TYR A 42 18.23 -26.86 -9.92
CA TYR A 42 19.27 -26.12 -9.24
C TYR A 42 18.67 -25.05 -8.31
N ASP A 43 17.70 -24.30 -8.83
CA ASP A 43 17.13 -23.11 -8.20
C ASP A 43 16.13 -23.43 -7.08
N GLU A 44 15.60 -24.66 -6.99
CA GLU A 44 14.76 -25.09 -5.87
C GLU A 44 15.49 -24.97 -4.52
N ASN A 45 16.82 -25.13 -4.51
CA ASN A 45 17.63 -24.94 -3.30
C ASN A 45 17.66 -23.49 -2.81
N HIS A 46 17.34 -22.53 -3.68
CA HIS A 46 17.36 -21.10 -3.39
C HIS A 46 15.97 -20.53 -3.15
N PHE A 47 14.98 -20.93 -3.96
CA PHE A 47 13.61 -20.42 -3.93
C PHE A 47 12.63 -21.32 -3.16
N GLY A 48 13.08 -22.50 -2.74
CA GLY A 48 12.30 -23.46 -1.97
C GLY A 48 11.37 -24.33 -2.81
N SER A 49 10.70 -25.26 -2.15
CA SER A 49 9.89 -26.32 -2.78
C SER A 49 8.64 -25.82 -3.51
N THR A 50 8.25 -24.56 -3.33
CA THR A 50 7.11 -23.94 -4.03
C THR A 50 7.47 -23.44 -5.44
N LEU A 51 8.75 -23.49 -5.83
CA LEU A 51 9.26 -22.97 -7.10
C LEU A 51 8.49 -23.54 -8.32
N ASP A 52 8.31 -24.87 -8.37
CA ASP A 52 7.65 -25.54 -9.50
C ASP A 52 6.20 -25.07 -9.72
N SER A 53 5.44 -24.95 -8.62
CA SER A 53 4.07 -24.43 -8.64
C SER A 53 4.00 -22.98 -9.13
N ILE A 54 4.97 -22.15 -8.72
CA ILE A 54 5.02 -20.74 -9.11
C ILE A 54 5.43 -20.59 -10.58
N VAL A 55 6.43 -21.35 -11.04
CA VAL A 55 6.85 -21.35 -12.45
C VAL A 55 5.71 -21.81 -13.36
N THR A 56 4.97 -22.84 -12.95
CA THR A 56 3.77 -23.29 -13.67
C THR A 56 2.73 -22.18 -13.75
N THR A 57 2.46 -21.49 -12.63
CA THR A 57 1.53 -20.35 -12.59
C THR A 57 1.99 -19.20 -13.50
N LEU A 58 3.29 -18.88 -13.51
CA LEU A 58 3.84 -17.81 -14.34
C LEU A 58 3.83 -18.17 -15.83
N LYS A 59 4.09 -19.44 -16.18
CA LYS A 59 3.93 -19.97 -17.53
C LYS A 59 2.48 -19.84 -18.00
N ASP A 60 1.52 -20.27 -17.18
CA ASP A 60 0.09 -20.22 -17.54
C ASP A 60 -0.38 -18.78 -17.73
N LYS A 61 0.22 -17.83 -17.00
CA LYS A 61 0.03 -16.39 -17.19
C LYS A 61 0.82 -15.79 -18.37
N GLY A 62 1.65 -16.57 -19.06
CA GLY A 62 2.42 -16.13 -20.23
C GLY A 62 3.71 -15.36 -19.91
N PHE A 63 4.18 -15.38 -18.66
CA PHE A 63 5.42 -14.69 -18.27
C PHE A 63 6.67 -15.52 -18.52
N LEU A 64 6.56 -16.85 -18.53
CA LEU A 64 7.67 -17.77 -18.71
C LEU A 64 7.43 -18.71 -19.89
N VAL A 65 8.49 -19.03 -20.61
CA VAL A 65 8.50 -20.07 -21.65
C VAL A 65 9.63 -21.06 -21.39
N ASN A 66 9.34 -22.31 -21.69
CA ASN A 66 10.37 -23.34 -21.76
C ASN A 66 11.01 -23.29 -23.15
N ASN A 67 12.34 -23.15 -23.23
CA ASN A 67 13.03 -23.20 -24.52
C ASN A 67 13.40 -24.66 -24.83
N PRO A 68 12.88 -25.29 -25.91
CA PRO A 68 13.15 -26.69 -26.24
C PRO A 68 14.51 -26.95 -26.93
N SER A 69 15.34 -25.92 -27.13
CA SER A 69 16.63 -26.04 -27.83
C SER A 69 17.83 -26.27 -26.89
N GLY A 70 18.20 -27.53 -26.63
CA GLY A 70 19.40 -27.89 -25.86
C GLY A 70 19.27 -29.14 -24.97
N PRO A 71 20.37 -29.72 -24.47
CA PRO A 71 20.36 -30.95 -23.67
C PRO A 71 19.66 -30.83 -22.30
N PHE A 72 19.46 -29.61 -21.79
CA PHE A 72 18.76 -29.32 -20.51
C PHE A 72 17.43 -28.56 -20.70
N SER A 73 16.94 -28.52 -21.94
CA SER A 73 15.87 -27.62 -22.38
C SER A 73 14.56 -27.72 -21.62
N SER A 74 14.11 -28.93 -21.29
CA SER A 74 12.83 -29.15 -20.60
C SER A 74 12.79 -28.59 -19.17
N THR A 75 13.92 -28.14 -18.63
CA THR A 75 14.05 -27.67 -17.24
C THR A 75 14.37 -26.17 -17.14
N MET A 76 14.68 -25.50 -18.26
CA MET A 76 15.06 -24.09 -18.29
C MET A 76 13.89 -23.18 -18.70
N TRP A 77 13.61 -22.18 -17.86
CA TRP A 77 12.52 -21.22 -18.03
C TRP A 77 13.07 -19.82 -18.28
N ASN A 78 12.67 -19.23 -19.39
CA ASN A 78 13.07 -17.88 -19.79
C ASN A 78 11.89 -16.94 -19.63
N TYR A 79 12.17 -15.70 -19.23
CA TYR A 79 11.17 -14.65 -19.18
C TYR A 79 10.75 -14.19 -20.58
N ILE A 80 9.44 -14.14 -20.83
CA ILE A 80 8.80 -13.61 -22.04
C ILE A 80 7.61 -12.69 -21.70
N GLY A 81 7.54 -12.20 -20.46
CA GLY A 81 6.48 -11.31 -20.03
C GLY A 81 6.44 -10.00 -20.83
N PRO A 82 5.31 -9.27 -20.77
CA PRO A 82 5.09 -8.08 -21.58
C PRO A 82 6.04 -6.93 -21.24
N GLU A 83 6.53 -6.86 -20.00
CA GLU A 83 7.45 -5.83 -19.55
C GLU A 83 8.87 -6.11 -20.04
N LYS A 84 9.50 -5.16 -20.73
CA LYS A 84 10.90 -5.27 -21.17
C LYS A 84 11.89 -5.43 -20.01
N ASN A 85 11.57 -4.90 -18.84
CA ASN A 85 12.36 -5.04 -17.63
C ASN A 85 11.43 -5.23 -16.41
N PRO A 86 11.18 -6.47 -15.95
CA PRO A 86 10.24 -6.75 -14.88
C PRO A 86 10.64 -6.11 -13.53
N SER A 87 11.94 -5.86 -13.30
CA SER A 87 12.39 -5.22 -12.05
C SER A 87 11.84 -3.81 -11.84
N GLN A 88 11.43 -3.12 -12.91
CA GLN A 88 10.86 -1.76 -12.83
C GLN A 88 9.41 -1.75 -12.37
N THR A 89 8.69 -2.87 -12.49
CA THR A 89 7.29 -2.99 -12.07
C THR A 89 7.12 -3.62 -10.69
N VAL A 90 8.18 -4.19 -10.13
CA VAL A 90 8.18 -4.81 -8.79
C VAL A 90 8.68 -3.82 -7.74
N SER A 91 7.79 -3.42 -6.84
CA SER A 91 8.11 -2.51 -5.72
C SER A 91 8.45 -3.29 -4.45
N ILE A 92 9.72 -3.26 -4.03
CA ILE A 92 10.20 -3.98 -2.82
C ILE A 92 9.50 -3.50 -1.54
N ARG A 93 9.11 -2.23 -1.49
CA ARG A 93 8.51 -1.59 -0.32
C ARG A 93 7.00 -1.36 -0.46
N ALA A 94 6.38 -1.91 -1.51
CA ALA A 94 4.99 -1.63 -1.88
C ALA A 94 4.68 -0.12 -1.93
N ILE A 95 5.67 0.70 -2.32
CA ILE A 95 5.50 2.15 -2.51
C ILE A 95 4.57 2.35 -3.70
N GLU A 96 3.55 3.17 -3.51
CA GLU A 96 2.60 3.55 -4.56
C GLU A 96 3.30 4.34 -5.67
N HIS A 97 2.99 4.01 -6.93
CA HIS A 97 3.47 4.77 -8.08
C HIS A 97 2.81 6.15 -8.18
N ASP A 98 1.53 6.22 -7.79
CA ASP A 98 0.73 7.43 -7.83
C ASP A 98 1.02 8.32 -6.62
N LYS A 99 1.46 9.55 -6.92
CA LYS A 99 1.89 10.51 -5.92
C LYS A 99 1.36 11.90 -6.22
N TYR A 100 1.17 12.68 -5.15
CA TYR A 100 0.87 14.09 -5.17
C TYR A 100 2.12 14.89 -4.87
N LYS A 101 2.35 15.94 -5.65
CA LYS A 101 3.47 16.87 -5.46
C LYS A 101 3.05 18.03 -4.59
N VAL A 102 3.86 18.38 -3.60
CA VAL A 102 3.67 19.58 -2.78
C VAL A 102 4.68 20.62 -3.23
N ILE A 103 4.21 21.74 -3.76
CA ILE A 103 5.04 22.78 -4.36
C ILE A 103 4.87 24.10 -3.62
N ASP A 104 5.98 24.76 -3.29
CA ASP A 104 5.98 26.14 -2.81
C ASP A 104 5.72 27.10 -3.98
N LYS A 105 4.58 27.79 -3.96
CA LYS A 105 4.08 28.64 -5.04
C LYS A 105 4.98 29.83 -5.33
N LEU A 106 5.75 30.31 -4.35
CA LEU A 106 6.57 31.53 -4.49
C LEU A 106 7.82 31.31 -5.36
N ASN A 107 8.45 30.15 -5.23
CA ASN A 107 9.70 29.80 -5.93
C ASN A 107 9.55 28.58 -6.84
N ASN A 108 8.33 28.02 -6.95
CA ASN A 108 8.02 26.80 -7.68
C ASN A 108 8.88 25.60 -7.27
N ARG A 109 9.25 25.53 -5.99
CA ARG A 109 10.12 24.48 -5.46
C ARG A 109 9.28 23.29 -4.99
N LEU A 110 9.61 22.09 -5.47
CA LEU A 110 9.07 20.85 -4.93
C LEU A 110 9.55 20.67 -3.48
N LEU A 111 8.59 20.58 -2.55
CA LEU A 111 8.84 20.31 -1.13
C LEU A 111 8.87 18.80 -0.89
N GLU A 112 7.85 18.09 -1.35
CA GLU A 112 7.68 16.66 -1.09
C GLU A 112 6.79 15.98 -2.14
N GLU A 113 6.93 14.65 -2.27
CA GLU A 113 5.99 13.80 -2.99
C GLU A 113 5.33 12.84 -2.00
N ILE A 114 3.99 12.85 -1.97
CA ILE A 114 3.18 12.08 -1.02
C ILE A 114 2.39 11.02 -1.80
N GLU A 115 2.39 9.78 -1.32
CA GLU A 115 1.56 8.70 -1.89
C GLU A 115 0.07 9.07 -1.90
N GLU A 116 -0.66 8.65 -2.93
CA GLU A 116 -2.08 8.97 -3.13
C GLU A 116 -2.95 8.55 -1.92
N SER A 117 -2.71 7.37 -1.35
CA SER A 117 -3.45 6.91 -0.16
C SER A 117 -3.30 7.81 1.07
N LYS A 118 -2.21 8.58 1.14
CA LYS A 118 -1.87 9.45 2.28
C LYS A 118 -2.07 10.93 1.98
N ALA A 119 -2.14 11.30 0.71
CA ALA A 119 -2.16 12.69 0.27
C ALA A 119 -3.28 13.47 0.97
N PHE A 120 -4.52 13.01 0.90
CA PHE A 120 -5.68 13.76 1.40
C PHE A 120 -5.77 13.87 2.93
N PHE A 121 -4.94 13.12 3.68
CA PHE A 121 -4.80 13.34 5.12
C PHE A 121 -3.91 14.55 5.47
N GLN A 122 -3.04 14.96 4.55
CA GLN A 122 -1.99 15.95 4.79
C GLN A 122 -2.14 17.19 3.92
N VAL A 123 -2.53 17.01 2.65
CA VAL A 123 -2.67 18.05 1.64
C VAL A 123 -4.07 18.05 1.07
N TYR A 124 -4.71 19.20 1.21
CA TYR A 124 -6.04 19.52 0.73
C TYR A 124 -6.19 21.04 0.79
N GLU A 125 -7.12 21.61 0.04
CA GLU A 125 -7.34 23.06 0.03
C GLU A 125 -7.63 23.57 1.46
N GLY A 126 -6.82 24.53 1.93
CA GLY A 126 -6.89 25.06 3.29
C GLY A 126 -6.09 24.29 4.35
N ALA A 127 -5.40 23.20 4.00
CA ALA A 127 -4.56 22.46 4.93
C ALA A 127 -3.33 23.27 5.38
N ILE A 128 -2.93 23.08 6.64
CA ILE A 128 -1.60 23.49 7.12
C ILE A 128 -0.68 22.29 7.03
N TYR A 129 0.10 22.24 5.96
CA TYR A 129 1.13 21.25 5.72
C TYR A 129 2.42 21.65 6.43
N MET A 130 3.05 20.74 7.17
CA MET A 130 4.29 21.01 7.88
C MET A 130 5.44 20.25 7.23
N HIS A 131 6.41 20.98 6.70
CA HIS A 131 7.59 20.41 6.07
C HIS A 131 8.84 20.92 6.80
N GLN A 132 9.59 19.99 7.39
CA GLN A 132 10.83 20.26 8.14
C GLN A 132 10.67 21.37 9.22
N GLY A 133 9.55 21.34 9.94
CA GLY A 133 9.24 22.32 11.00
C GLY A 133 8.70 23.67 10.50
N VAL A 134 8.60 23.87 9.18
CA VAL A 134 8.01 25.06 8.56
C VAL A 134 6.57 24.77 8.14
N ASN A 135 5.66 25.69 8.46
CA ASN A 135 4.24 25.55 8.07
C ASN A 135 3.99 26.19 6.70
N TYR A 136 3.19 25.50 5.91
CA TYR A 136 2.74 25.89 4.58
C TYR A 136 1.22 25.76 4.54
N LEU A 137 0.54 26.83 4.11
CA LEU A 137 -0.89 26.77 3.80
C LEU A 137 -1.05 26.27 2.36
N VAL A 138 -1.81 25.20 2.17
CA VAL A 138 -2.22 24.74 0.84
C VAL A 138 -3.29 25.70 0.33
N GLU A 139 -2.96 26.52 -0.67
CA GLU A 139 -3.87 27.51 -1.25
C GLU A 139 -4.68 26.93 -2.41
N GLU A 140 -4.11 25.96 -3.13
CA GLU A 140 -4.72 25.37 -4.30
C GLU A 140 -4.34 23.89 -4.38
N PHE A 141 -5.31 23.05 -4.67
CA PHE A 141 -5.12 21.60 -4.77
C PHE A 141 -5.70 21.08 -6.07
N ASP A 142 -4.84 20.88 -7.06
CA ASP A 142 -5.22 20.39 -8.37
C ASP A 142 -5.16 18.87 -8.42
N LEU A 143 -6.34 18.23 -8.41
CA LEU A 143 -6.50 16.79 -8.52
C LEU A 143 -6.06 16.24 -9.89
N SER A 144 -6.16 17.05 -10.95
CA SER A 144 -5.85 16.61 -12.32
C SER A 144 -4.35 16.51 -12.54
N SER A 145 -3.59 17.51 -12.07
CA SER A 145 -2.12 17.50 -12.09
C SER A 145 -1.50 16.84 -10.86
N ARG A 146 -2.33 16.38 -9.91
CA ARG A 146 -1.92 15.84 -8.59
C ARG A 146 -0.94 16.74 -7.86
N THR A 147 -1.23 18.04 -7.83
CA THR A 147 -0.31 19.06 -7.29
C THR A 147 -0.99 19.95 -6.25
N ALA A 148 -0.37 20.05 -5.08
CA ALA A 148 -0.73 20.96 -4.00
C ALA A 148 0.19 22.19 -4.02
N PHE A 149 -0.35 23.35 -4.37
CA PHE A 149 0.38 24.60 -4.32
C PHE A 149 0.21 25.25 -2.95
N CYS A 150 1.33 25.50 -2.31
CA CYS A 150 1.36 25.95 -0.93
C CYS A 150 2.16 27.24 -0.79
N ARG A 151 1.85 28.02 0.24
CA ARG A 151 2.62 29.21 0.61
C ARG A 151 3.05 29.11 2.07
N LYS A 152 4.31 29.45 2.34
CA LYS A 152 4.83 29.52 3.71
C LYS A 152 3.98 30.47 4.56
N VAL A 153 3.62 30.03 5.77
CA VAL A 153 2.79 30.80 6.69
C VAL A 153 3.26 30.61 8.12
N ASP A 154 3.11 31.63 8.95
CA ASP A 154 3.25 31.51 10.40
C ASP A 154 1.87 31.55 11.06
N VAL A 155 1.40 30.38 11.52
CA VAL A 155 0.09 30.21 12.16
C VAL A 155 0.17 29.44 13.46
N LYS A 156 -0.69 29.83 14.41
CA LYS A 156 -0.82 29.22 15.74
C LYS A 156 -1.83 28.06 15.79
N TYR A 157 -2.21 27.52 14.64
CA TYR A 157 -3.11 26.37 14.53
C TYR A 157 -2.55 25.33 13.56
N TYR A 158 -3.06 24.10 13.62
CA TYR A 158 -2.84 23.05 12.63
C TYR A 158 -4.20 22.55 12.13
N THR A 159 -4.22 21.84 11.02
CA THR A 159 -5.44 21.25 10.47
C THR A 159 -5.48 19.75 10.73
N LYS A 160 -6.68 19.21 10.95
CA LYS A 160 -6.92 17.77 11.08
C LYS A 160 -8.15 17.41 10.24
N THR A 161 -8.01 16.41 9.37
CA THR A 161 -9.10 15.95 8.52
C THR A 161 -10.27 15.40 9.32
N ARG A 162 -11.44 15.49 8.69
CA ARG A 162 -12.66 14.79 9.06
C ARG A 162 -12.95 13.80 7.96
N ASP A 163 -12.71 12.54 8.27
CA ASP A 163 -12.80 11.42 7.35
C ASP A 163 -13.48 10.23 8.01
N TYR A 164 -13.94 9.31 7.18
CA TYR A 164 -14.39 8.00 7.62
C TYR A 164 -13.91 6.94 6.63
N THR A 165 -13.56 5.78 7.17
CA THR A 165 -13.19 4.59 6.40
C THR A 165 -14.27 3.55 6.56
N ASP A 166 -14.77 3.05 5.44
CA ASP A 166 -15.76 1.98 5.34
C ASP A 166 -15.11 0.73 4.74
N ILE A 167 -15.48 -0.44 5.25
CA ILE A 167 -14.96 -1.74 4.78
C ILE A 167 -16.14 -2.56 4.30
N ASN A 168 -16.23 -2.75 2.99
CA ASN A 168 -17.30 -3.52 2.38
C ASN A 168 -16.80 -4.92 2.00
N VAL A 169 -17.30 -5.95 2.67
CA VAL A 169 -16.94 -7.35 2.37
C VAL A 169 -17.68 -7.81 1.11
N LEU A 170 -16.91 -8.20 0.09
CA LEU A 170 -17.42 -8.71 -1.18
C LEU A 170 -17.77 -10.20 -1.04
N GLY A 171 -18.88 -10.64 -1.62
CA GLY A 171 -19.32 -12.04 -1.57
C GLY A 171 -20.00 -12.47 -0.27
N GLY A 172 -20.32 -11.52 0.61
CA GLY A 172 -21.18 -11.74 1.78
C GLY A 172 -22.67 -11.83 1.43
N ASP A 173 -23.04 -12.66 0.45
CA ASP A 173 -24.43 -12.77 -0.05
C ASP A 173 -25.39 -13.49 0.93
N PHE A 174 -24.94 -13.80 2.14
CA PHE A 174 -25.74 -14.48 3.15
C PHE A 174 -26.18 -13.49 4.24
N ALA A 175 -27.37 -12.91 4.08
CA ALA A 175 -28.03 -12.15 5.15
C ALA A 175 -28.29 -12.99 6.42
N TYR A 176 -28.30 -14.31 6.27
CA TYR A 176 -28.37 -15.30 7.34
C TYR A 176 -27.35 -16.40 7.04
N LEU A 177 -26.48 -16.71 8.00
CA LEU A 177 -25.64 -17.90 7.94
C LEU A 177 -26.53 -19.13 7.72
N PRO A 178 -26.23 -20.02 6.76
CA PRO A 178 -26.89 -21.32 6.70
C PRO A 178 -26.66 -22.00 8.06
N ALA A 179 -27.74 -22.35 8.76
CA ALA A 179 -27.65 -23.06 10.03
C ALA A 179 -26.77 -24.30 9.84
N CYS A 180 -25.55 -24.29 10.39
CA CYS A 180 -24.71 -25.47 10.41
C CYS A 180 -25.45 -26.54 11.21
N LYS A 181 -25.84 -27.63 10.54
CA LYS A 181 -26.47 -28.81 11.17
C LYS A 181 -25.48 -29.63 12.02
N THR A 182 -24.37 -29.04 12.45
CA THR A 182 -23.34 -29.68 13.27
C THR A 182 -23.19 -28.90 14.57
N ASN A 183 -23.48 -29.55 15.70
CA ASN A 183 -23.56 -28.98 17.05
C ASN A 183 -22.24 -28.44 17.64
N HIS A 184 -21.22 -28.09 16.84
CA HIS A 184 -19.85 -27.90 17.35
C HIS A 184 -19.04 -26.70 16.81
N LEU A 185 -19.63 -25.66 16.23
CA LEU A 185 -18.87 -24.44 15.91
C LEU A 185 -19.22 -23.29 16.85
N LYS A 186 -18.30 -22.97 17.76
CA LYS A 186 -18.37 -21.77 18.64
C LYS A 186 -17.95 -20.48 17.93
N THR A 187 -17.47 -20.54 16.68
CA THR A 187 -16.98 -19.40 15.91
C THR A 187 -17.38 -19.52 14.43
N THR A 188 -17.55 -18.37 13.77
CA THR A 188 -17.92 -18.22 12.36
C THR A 188 -16.85 -17.41 11.60
N ALA A 189 -15.57 -17.60 11.93
CA ALA A 189 -14.48 -16.90 11.26
C ALA A 189 -14.43 -17.25 9.75
N GLN A 190 -14.27 -16.25 8.90
CA GLN A 190 -14.21 -16.35 7.44
C GLN A 190 -13.09 -15.44 6.92
N ALA A 191 -12.58 -15.72 5.72
CA ALA A 191 -11.61 -14.90 5.02
C ALA A 191 -12.16 -14.58 3.62
N ASN A 192 -12.54 -13.32 3.40
CA ASN A 192 -13.25 -12.88 2.20
C ASN A 192 -12.57 -11.64 1.60
N SER A 193 -12.72 -11.44 0.29
CA SER A 193 -12.30 -10.19 -0.34
C SER A 193 -13.14 -9.02 0.19
N CYS A 194 -12.54 -7.86 0.35
CA CYS A 194 -13.21 -6.65 0.79
C CYS A 194 -12.68 -5.42 0.03
N LYS A 195 -13.50 -4.39 -0.04
CA LYS A 195 -13.14 -3.08 -0.56
C LYS A 195 -13.10 -2.08 0.57
N VAL A 196 -11.93 -1.51 0.83
CA VAL A 196 -11.74 -0.46 1.83
C VAL A 196 -11.87 0.89 1.13
N SER A 197 -12.73 1.77 1.64
CA SER A 197 -12.98 3.09 1.04
C SER A 197 -12.91 4.18 2.10
N THR A 198 -12.06 5.18 1.90
CA THR A 198 -11.96 6.37 2.77
C THR A 198 -12.55 7.58 2.07
N LYS A 199 -13.34 8.37 2.81
CA LYS A 199 -13.92 9.63 2.31
C LYS A 199 -13.61 10.78 3.25
N TRP A 200 -13.27 11.93 2.69
CA TRP A 200 -13.01 13.17 3.41
C TRP A 200 -14.14 14.16 3.18
N PHE A 201 -14.71 14.66 4.27
CA PHE A 201 -15.88 15.54 4.24
C PHE A 201 -15.66 16.88 4.97
N GLY A 202 -14.44 17.14 5.44
CA GLY A 202 -14.06 18.42 6.02
C GLY A 202 -12.75 18.36 6.79
N PHE A 203 -12.47 19.42 7.55
CA PHE A 203 -11.35 19.46 8.50
C PHE A 203 -11.63 20.40 9.65
N HIS A 204 -10.88 20.24 10.73
CA HIS A 204 -10.86 21.15 11.88
C HIS A 204 -9.59 21.98 11.89
N ARG A 205 -9.70 23.25 12.25
CA ARG A 205 -8.56 24.08 12.62
C ARG A 205 -8.39 24.00 14.14
N ILE A 206 -7.25 23.51 14.60
CA ILE A 206 -7.02 23.23 16.02
C ILE A 206 -5.89 24.13 16.52
N CYS A 207 -6.15 24.87 17.59
CA CYS A 207 -5.18 25.74 18.23
C CYS A 207 -4.00 24.92 18.77
N LYS A 208 -2.76 25.31 18.44
CA LYS A 208 -1.54 24.59 18.87
C LYS A 208 -1.34 24.60 20.39
N SER A 209 -1.71 25.70 21.07
CA SER A 209 -1.47 25.85 22.50
C SER A 209 -2.56 25.21 23.37
N SER A 210 -3.82 25.30 22.96
CA SER A 210 -4.96 24.87 23.78
C SER A 210 -5.60 23.56 23.31
N SER A 211 -5.20 23.04 22.14
CA SER A 211 -5.81 21.89 21.47
C SER A 211 -7.33 22.01 21.26
N LYS A 212 -7.89 23.23 21.36
CA LYS A 212 -9.30 23.51 21.09
C LYS A 212 -9.52 23.66 19.59
N ILE A 213 -10.67 23.16 19.13
CA ILE A 213 -11.17 23.40 17.77
C ILE A 213 -11.54 24.89 17.68
N LEU A 214 -10.86 25.60 16.79
CA LEU A 214 -11.13 27.00 16.46
C LEU A 214 -12.26 27.10 15.44
N ASP A 215 -12.26 26.18 14.47
CA ASP A 215 -13.13 26.23 13.31
C ASP A 215 -13.33 24.84 12.71
N THR A 216 -14.45 24.67 12.01
CA THR A 216 -14.79 23.45 11.27
C THR A 216 -15.20 23.83 9.87
N VAL A 217 -14.42 23.37 8.89
CA VAL A 217 -14.62 23.69 7.48
C VAL A 217 -15.12 22.43 6.76
N GLU A 218 -16.17 22.58 5.96
CA GLU A 218 -16.63 21.52 5.07
C GLU A 218 -15.78 21.51 3.80
N LEU A 219 -15.40 20.31 3.37
CA LEU A 219 -14.59 20.09 2.18
C LEU A 219 -14.97 18.72 1.61
N ARG A 220 -15.15 18.61 0.30
CA ARG A 220 -15.39 17.30 -0.34
C ARG A 220 -14.23 16.97 -1.25
N LEU A 221 -13.49 15.93 -0.89
CA LEU A 221 -12.44 15.33 -1.73
C LEU A 221 -12.97 14.03 -2.34
N PRO A 222 -12.41 13.59 -3.48
CA PRO A 222 -12.74 12.29 -4.03
C PRO A 222 -12.41 11.17 -3.03
N PRO A 223 -13.21 10.10 -3.00
CA PRO A 223 -12.92 8.94 -2.17
C PRO A 223 -11.67 8.21 -2.68
N TYR A 224 -10.93 7.59 -1.78
CA TYR A 224 -9.84 6.67 -2.10
C TYR A 224 -10.28 5.26 -1.72
N SER A 225 -10.13 4.29 -2.63
CA SER A 225 -10.53 2.91 -2.37
C SER A 225 -9.54 1.91 -2.93
N TYR A 226 -9.31 0.83 -2.20
CA TYR A 226 -8.48 -0.31 -2.62
C TYR A 226 -9.11 -1.62 -2.17
N ASP A 227 -8.79 -2.69 -2.90
CA ASP A 227 -9.26 -4.04 -2.60
C ASP A 227 -8.25 -4.77 -1.69
N SER A 228 -8.76 -5.54 -0.74
CA SER A 228 -8.00 -6.31 0.25
C SER A 228 -8.71 -7.63 0.55
N GLU A 229 -8.12 -8.46 1.42
CA GLU A 229 -8.72 -9.65 2.01
C GLU A 229 -8.84 -9.43 3.54
N VAL A 230 -9.96 -9.85 4.16
CA VAL A 230 -10.25 -9.70 5.60
C VAL A 230 -10.82 -10.97 6.20
#